data_AF-A0A970GS74-F1
#
_entry.id   AF-A0A970GS74-F1
#
_cell.length_a   1.000
_cell.length_b   1.000
_cell.length_c   1.000
_cell.angle_alpha   90.00
_cell.angle_beta   90.00
_cell.angle_gamma   90.00
#
_symmetry.space_group_name_H-M   'P 1'
#
loop_
_entity.id
_entity.type
_entity.pdbx_description
1 polymer ?
#
loop_
_entity_poly.entity_id
_entity_poly.type
_entity_poly.pdbx_seq_one_letter_code
_entity_poly.pdbx_strand_id
1 'polypeptide(L)'
;MASKRDYYEILGVGRDADEAEIKRAYRRKARKLHPDVNKDDPEAEEKFKELSEAYEILSNPEKRARYDQFGHSGINEDDFNFEDFARGGFGGFEDIFDMFFGGMGSRRRGPQRGSDLQYGLEITFEKAAFGGTEEISIPRTETCNTCKGSGAKPGTDVKTCPRCHGTGQISTTQQTPFGHFTQTRICDQCRGKGKVIQTPCPECHGSGKVRKQRKITINIPAGVETGTRLRIAGEGEAGDPGAPSGDLYIVLQVRPHKLFTRKGYD
;
A
#
# COMPACT_ATOMS: atom_id res chain seq x y z
N MET A 1 31.94 29.79 9.32
CA MET A 1 31.10 28.73 9.92
C MET A 1 29.78 29.38 10.29
N ALA A 2 28.72 29.12 9.53
CA ALA A 2 27.43 29.74 9.78
C ALA A 2 26.87 29.17 11.09
N SER A 3 26.62 30.04 12.07
CA SER A 3 25.93 29.67 13.31
C SER A 3 24.54 29.15 12.93
N LYS A 4 24.19 27.91 13.33
CA LYS A 4 22.83 27.38 13.15
C LYS A 4 21.82 28.38 13.75
N ARG A 5 20.72 28.63 13.02
CA ARG A 5 19.69 29.60 13.41
C ARG A 5 18.93 29.08 14.63
N ASP A 6 18.50 29.98 15.50
CA ASP A 6 17.77 29.60 16.71
C ASP A 6 16.40 28.96 16.37
N TYR A 7 16.02 27.88 17.06
CA TYR A 7 14.78 27.15 16.78
C TYR A 7 13.52 27.98 17.07
N TYR A 8 13.57 28.89 18.05
CA TYR A 8 12.48 29.81 18.33
C TYR A 8 12.34 30.85 17.20
N GLU A 9 13.45 31.29 16.60
CA GLU A 9 13.44 32.16 15.41
C GLU A 9 12.93 31.42 14.16
N ILE A 10 13.35 30.17 13.97
CA ILE A 10 12.91 29.30 12.87
C ILE A 10 11.39 29.08 12.95
N LEU A 11 10.81 28.86 14.14
CA LEU A 11 9.37 28.75 14.33
C LEU A 11 8.67 30.12 14.39
N GLY A 12 9.40 31.19 14.71
CA GLY A 12 8.88 32.55 14.85
C GLY A 12 7.99 32.70 16.07
N VAL A 13 8.42 32.14 17.19
CA VAL A 13 7.73 32.15 18.49
C VAL A 13 8.68 32.64 19.60
N GLY A 14 8.13 33.11 20.72
CA GLY A 14 8.94 33.51 21.88
C GLY A 14 9.53 32.29 22.60
N ARG A 15 10.60 32.50 23.40
CA ARG A 15 11.18 31.43 24.24
C ARG A 15 10.23 30.93 25.32
N ASP A 16 9.28 31.76 25.70
CA ASP A 16 8.18 31.51 26.63
C ASP A 16 6.94 30.86 25.98
N ALA A 17 6.98 30.59 24.66
CA ALA A 17 5.86 30.01 23.94
C ALA A 17 5.45 28.65 24.52
N ASP A 18 4.14 28.44 24.64
CA ASP A 18 3.58 27.15 25.05
C ASP A 18 3.59 26.13 23.89
N GLU A 19 3.38 24.86 24.21
CA GLU A 19 3.37 23.78 23.22
C GLU A 19 2.32 24.01 22.11
N ALA A 20 1.18 24.63 22.48
CA ALA A 20 0.10 24.91 21.55
C ALA A 20 0.48 25.99 20.53
N GLU A 21 1.21 27.02 20.96
CA GLU A 21 1.74 28.11 20.15
C GLU A 21 2.84 27.60 19.21
N ILE A 22 3.76 26.78 19.71
CA ILE A 22 4.79 26.09 18.92
C ILE A 22 4.15 25.26 17.81
N LYS A 23 3.13 24.46 18.14
CA LYS A 23 2.39 23.63 17.16
C LYS A 23 1.63 24.45 16.13
N ARG A 24 1.02 25.57 16.53
CA ARG A 24 0.31 26.47 15.61
C ARG A 24 1.28 27.18 14.66
N ALA A 25 2.43 27.63 15.18
CA ALA A 25 3.46 28.28 14.38
C ALA A 25 4.07 27.32 13.35
N TYR A 26 4.39 26.08 13.75
CA TYR A 26 4.84 25.03 12.85
C TYR A 26 3.85 24.79 11.72
N ARG A 27 2.56 24.55 12.02
CA ARG A 27 1.53 24.30 11.00
C ARG A 27 1.39 25.45 9.99
N ARG A 28 1.50 26.69 10.45
CA ARG A 28 1.40 27.88 9.61
C ARG A 28 2.61 28.00 8.68
N LYS A 29 3.83 27.74 9.16
CA LYS A 29 5.05 27.81 8.36
C LYS A 29 5.19 26.59 7.44
N ALA A 30 4.84 25.39 7.89
CA ALA A 30 4.92 24.16 7.11
C ALA A 30 4.04 24.21 5.86
N ARG A 31 2.84 24.82 5.95
CA ARG A 31 1.98 25.06 4.77
C ARG A 31 2.58 26.05 3.77
N LYS A 32 3.30 27.06 4.27
CA LYS A 32 3.91 28.10 3.44
C LYS A 32 5.21 27.65 2.79
N LEU A 33 5.98 26.79 3.47
CA LEU A 33 7.26 26.26 3.02
C LEU A 33 7.13 24.84 2.45
N HIS A 34 5.91 24.38 2.18
CA HIS A 34 5.68 23.05 1.64
C HIS A 34 6.33 22.94 0.25
N PRO A 35 7.09 21.88 -0.05
CA PRO A 35 7.72 21.68 -1.35
C PRO A 35 6.71 21.69 -2.52
N ASP A 36 5.49 21.16 -2.33
CA ASP A 36 4.45 21.23 -3.37
C ASP A 36 3.96 22.65 -3.69
N VAL A 37 4.10 23.58 -2.75
CA VAL A 37 3.71 24.99 -2.94
C VAL A 37 4.90 25.80 -3.47
N ASN A 38 6.14 25.38 -3.18
CA ASN A 38 7.38 26.05 -3.56
C ASN A 38 8.27 25.15 -4.41
N LYS A 39 7.74 24.65 -5.53
CA LYS A 39 8.44 23.70 -6.42
C LYS A 39 9.67 24.31 -7.12
N ASP A 40 9.71 25.63 -7.22
CA ASP A 40 10.74 26.37 -7.96
C ASP A 40 11.82 26.98 -7.05
N ASP A 41 11.70 26.84 -5.72
CA ASP A 41 12.71 27.32 -4.76
C ASP A 41 13.63 26.16 -4.34
N PRO A 42 14.91 26.14 -4.79
CA PRO A 42 15.87 25.09 -4.44
C PRO A 42 16.22 25.05 -2.95
N GLU A 43 15.94 26.13 -2.20
CA GLU A 43 16.17 26.20 -0.75
C GLU A 43 14.93 25.83 0.07
N ALA A 44 13.78 25.56 -0.56
CA ALA A 44 12.55 25.22 0.16
C ALA A 44 12.70 23.93 0.97
N GLU A 45 13.45 22.96 0.45
CA GLU A 45 13.73 21.69 1.13
C GLU A 45 14.57 21.90 2.40
N GLU A 46 15.62 22.72 2.32
CA GLU A 46 16.50 23.02 3.46
C GLU A 46 15.74 23.80 4.54
N LYS A 47 14.95 24.81 4.14
CA LYS A 47 14.08 25.57 5.05
C LYS A 47 13.02 24.71 5.71
N PHE A 48 12.50 23.70 5.01
CA PHE A 48 11.52 22.76 5.55
C PHE A 48 12.15 21.77 6.54
N LYS A 49 13.38 21.31 6.27
CA LYS A 49 14.17 20.48 7.19
C LYS A 49 14.46 21.23 8.49
N GLU A 50 14.97 22.46 8.41
CA GLU A 50 15.22 23.32 9.58
C GLU A 50 13.93 23.54 10.41
N LEU A 51 12.79 23.76 9.73
CA LEU A 51 11.50 23.94 10.38
C LEU A 51 11.03 22.69 11.14
N SER A 52 11.28 21.52 10.57
CA SER A 52 10.90 20.23 11.16
C SER A 52 11.77 19.89 12.35
N GLU A 53 13.09 20.12 12.25
CA GLU A 53 14.06 19.99 13.35
C GLU A 53 13.68 20.90 14.53
N ALA A 54 13.40 22.17 14.25
CA ALA A 54 12.97 23.12 15.27
C ALA A 54 11.70 22.65 16.01
N TYR A 55 10.72 22.11 15.29
CA TYR A 55 9.48 21.63 15.90
C TYR A 55 9.71 20.35 16.72
N GLU A 56 10.53 19.41 16.26
CA GLU A 56 10.82 18.19 17.03
C GLU A 56 11.49 18.50 18.37
N ILE A 57 12.49 19.39 18.35
CA ILE A 57 13.22 19.76 19.56
C ILE A 57 12.33 20.57 20.51
N LEU A 58 11.55 21.54 20.01
CA LEU A 58 10.75 22.42 20.86
C LEU A 58 9.41 21.82 21.30
N SER A 59 8.88 20.81 20.60
CA SER A 59 7.62 20.14 20.99
C SER A 59 7.80 19.09 22.09
N ASN A 60 9.01 18.55 22.28
CA ASN A 60 9.30 17.60 23.35
C ASN A 60 9.88 18.35 24.57
N PRO A 61 9.25 18.28 25.76
CA PRO A 61 9.71 18.99 26.95
C PRO A 61 11.16 18.68 27.36
N GLU A 62 11.61 17.43 27.21
CA GLU A 62 12.96 17.01 27.57
C GLU A 62 14.00 17.52 26.55
N LYS A 63 13.67 17.48 25.26
CA LYS A 63 14.54 18.02 24.20
C LYS A 63 14.62 19.54 24.28
N ARG A 64 13.50 20.22 24.52
CA ARG A 64 13.42 21.67 24.72
C ARG A 64 14.26 22.11 25.91
N ALA A 65 14.15 21.43 27.05
CA ALA A 65 14.95 21.75 28.24
C ALA A 65 16.46 21.64 27.98
N ARG A 66 16.90 20.60 27.25
CA ARG A 66 18.31 20.46 26.84
C ARG A 66 18.75 21.57 25.90
N TYR A 67 17.91 21.92 24.92
CA TYR A 67 18.17 23.03 24.01
C TYR A 67 18.27 24.38 24.73
N ASP A 68 17.38 24.64 25.68
CA ASP A 68 17.38 25.89 26.46
C ASP A 68 18.61 26.02 27.37
N GLN A 69 19.16 24.89 27.84
CA GLN A 69 20.35 24.86 28.71
C GLN A 69 21.67 24.93 27.95
N PHE A 70 21.77 24.28 26.79
CA PHE A 70 23.04 24.04 26.10
C PHE A 70 23.04 24.52 24.65
N GLY A 71 21.96 25.14 24.17
CA GLY A 71 21.78 25.54 22.78
C GLY A 71 21.91 24.36 21.81
N HIS A 72 22.35 24.64 20.59
CA HIS A 72 22.57 23.61 19.56
C HIS A 72 23.62 22.56 19.95
N SER A 73 24.54 22.85 20.88
CA SER A 73 25.52 21.87 21.38
C SER A 73 24.92 20.83 22.34
N GLY A 74 23.71 21.06 22.86
CA GLY A 74 22.98 20.09 23.69
C GLY A 74 22.13 19.10 22.92
N ILE A 75 22.05 19.25 21.59
CA ILE A 75 21.26 18.42 20.70
C ILE A 75 22.24 17.66 19.81
N ASN A 76 22.32 16.35 19.97
CA ASN A 76 23.15 15.51 19.11
C ASN A 76 22.45 15.28 17.76
N GLU A 77 23.20 14.95 16.72
CA GLU A 77 22.60 14.53 15.42
C GLU A 77 21.68 13.31 15.60
N ASP A 78 21.93 12.48 16.62
CA ASP A 78 21.09 11.34 17.00
C ASP A 78 19.81 11.74 17.79
N ASP A 79 19.75 12.96 18.36
CA ASP A 79 18.55 13.46 19.05
C ASP A 79 17.46 13.91 18.06
N PHE A 80 17.81 14.13 16.78
CA PHE A 80 16.89 14.33 15.68
C PHE A 80 16.84 13.06 14.83
N ASN A 81 15.91 12.16 15.16
CA ASN A 81 15.70 10.95 14.37
C ASN A 81 14.50 11.18 13.45
N PHE A 82 14.76 11.49 12.18
CA PHE A 82 13.72 11.72 11.19
C PHE A 82 12.75 10.51 11.05
N GLU A 83 13.23 9.30 11.31
CA GLU A 83 12.43 8.06 11.32
C GLU A 83 11.49 8.00 12.54
N ASP A 84 11.90 8.52 13.69
CA ASP A 84 11.08 8.61 14.91
C ASP A 84 10.11 9.80 14.87
N PHE A 85 10.52 10.93 14.27
CA PHE A 85 9.63 12.07 13.95
C PHE A 85 8.48 11.66 13.03
N ALA A 86 8.76 10.85 12.01
CA ALA A 86 7.77 10.31 11.09
C ALA A 86 6.82 9.30 11.78
N ARG A 87 7.32 8.59 12.80
CA ARG A 87 6.56 7.57 13.54
C ARG A 87 5.79 8.13 14.76
N GLY A 88 6.19 9.31 15.26
CA GLY A 88 5.75 9.93 16.52
C GLY A 88 4.45 10.74 16.51
N GLY A 89 3.56 10.59 15.53
CA GLY A 89 2.17 11.07 15.69
C GLY A 89 1.74 12.26 14.84
N PHE A 90 2.29 12.45 13.64
CA PHE A 90 1.60 13.14 12.55
C PHE A 90 1.14 12.11 11.50
N GLY A 91 -0.05 11.54 11.71
CA GLY A 91 -0.72 10.64 10.77
C GLY A 91 -1.13 11.31 9.45
N GLY A 92 -0.12 11.70 8.67
CA GLY A 92 -0.26 12.40 7.40
C GLY A 92 1.07 12.72 6.70
N PHE A 93 2.22 12.43 7.33
CA PHE A 93 3.54 12.50 6.70
C PHE A 93 4.03 11.16 6.14
N GLU A 94 3.37 10.04 6.44
CA GLU A 94 3.70 8.72 5.87
C GLU A 94 3.64 8.73 4.33
N ASP A 95 2.64 9.36 3.71
CA ASP A 95 2.50 9.38 2.25
C ASP A 95 3.47 10.34 1.54
N ILE A 96 3.90 11.41 2.22
CA ILE A 96 4.70 12.48 1.61
C ILE A 96 6.20 12.13 1.64
N PHE A 97 6.67 11.44 2.68
CA PHE A 97 8.08 11.02 2.76
C PHE A 97 8.38 9.79 1.89
N ASP A 98 7.41 8.89 1.71
CA ASP A 98 7.51 7.71 0.83
C ASP A 98 7.59 8.12 -0.66
N MET A 99 7.15 9.33 -1.00
CA MET A 99 7.28 9.94 -2.33
C MET A 99 8.61 10.69 -2.53
N PHE A 100 9.26 11.17 -1.46
CA PHE A 100 10.40 12.10 -1.54
C PHE A 100 11.77 11.43 -1.33
N PHE A 101 11.88 10.36 -0.53
CA PHE A 101 13.18 9.78 -0.14
C PHE A 101 13.56 8.46 -0.81
N GLY A 102 12.89 8.07 -1.90
CA GLY A 102 13.38 7.00 -2.76
C GLY A 102 13.40 5.62 -2.10
N GLY A 103 12.23 4.98 -2.05
CA GLY A 103 12.09 3.54 -2.30
C GLY A 103 13.11 2.60 -1.64
N MET A 104 13.23 2.61 -0.32
CA MET A 104 13.88 1.51 0.41
C MET A 104 13.17 1.11 1.71
N GLY A 105 11.93 1.56 1.91
CA GLY A 105 11.01 0.93 2.83
C GLY A 105 10.55 -0.40 2.25
N SER A 106 11.03 -1.51 2.81
CA SER A 106 10.38 -2.80 2.63
C SER A 106 8.97 -2.68 3.21
N ARG A 107 8.03 -2.16 2.40
CA ARG A 107 6.60 -2.22 2.68
C ARG A 107 6.35 -3.67 3.00
N ARG A 108 6.09 -3.98 4.28
CA ARG A 108 5.60 -5.28 4.71
C ARG A 108 4.41 -5.54 3.79
N ARG A 109 4.63 -6.40 2.80
CA ARG A 109 3.64 -6.67 1.75
C ARG A 109 2.50 -7.35 2.47
N GLY A 110 1.53 -6.56 2.90
CA GLY A 110 0.30 -7.06 3.48
C GLY A 110 -0.35 -8.02 2.48
N PRO A 111 -1.27 -8.88 2.95
CA PRO A 111 -1.97 -9.82 2.08
C PRO A 111 -2.45 -9.12 0.81
N GLN A 112 -1.96 -9.54 -0.36
CA GLN A 112 -2.31 -8.88 -1.62
C GLN A 112 -3.73 -9.27 -2.01
N ARG A 113 -4.55 -8.26 -2.34
CA ARG A 113 -5.86 -8.49 -2.96
C ARG A 113 -5.71 -9.34 -4.22
N GLY A 114 -6.70 -10.19 -4.46
CA GLY A 114 -6.74 -11.00 -5.67
C GLY A 114 -6.86 -10.16 -6.94
N SER A 115 -6.36 -10.72 -8.05
CA SER A 115 -6.45 -10.06 -9.36
C SER A 115 -7.89 -9.97 -9.84
N ASP A 116 -8.22 -8.87 -10.51
CA ASP A 116 -9.50 -8.74 -11.19
C ASP A 116 -9.55 -9.67 -12.42
N LEU A 117 -10.74 -10.20 -12.71
CA LEU A 117 -11.01 -11.01 -13.89
C LEU A 117 -11.78 -10.20 -14.92
N GLN A 118 -11.49 -10.42 -16.20
CA GLN A 118 -12.27 -9.86 -17.29
C GLN A 118 -12.86 -10.99 -18.14
N TYR A 119 -14.17 -10.91 -18.40
CA TYR A 119 -14.88 -11.88 -19.21
C TYR A 119 -15.65 -11.18 -20.33
N GLY A 120 -15.43 -11.59 -21.58
CA GLY A 120 -16.23 -11.13 -22.72
C GLY A 120 -17.52 -11.94 -22.80
N LEU A 121 -18.66 -11.29 -22.60
CA LEU A 121 -19.97 -11.94 -22.75
C LEU A 121 -20.63 -11.47 -24.04
N GLU A 122 -20.81 -12.38 -24.98
CA GLU A 122 -21.59 -12.14 -26.18
C GLU A 122 -23.09 -12.27 -25.90
N ILE A 123 -23.84 -11.22 -26.23
CA ILE A 123 -25.30 -11.18 -26.03
C ILE A 123 -26.01 -10.92 -27.35
N THR A 124 -27.26 -11.36 -27.45
CA THR A 124 -28.12 -11.04 -28.59
C THR A 124 -28.62 -9.60 -28.51
N PHE A 125 -28.98 -9.02 -29.66
CA PHE A 125 -29.57 -7.68 -29.73
C PHE A 125 -30.83 -7.56 -28.85
N GLU A 126 -31.68 -8.59 -28.82
CA GLU A 126 -32.88 -8.63 -27.99
C GLU A 126 -32.56 -8.53 -26.49
N LYS A 127 -31.56 -9.29 -26.00
CA LYS A 127 -31.11 -9.20 -24.60
C LYS A 127 -30.48 -7.85 -24.28
N ALA A 128 -29.79 -7.24 -25.26
CA ALA A 128 -29.24 -5.91 -25.09
C ALA A 128 -30.35 -4.84 -24.99
N ALA A 129 -31.43 -4.99 -25.75
CA ALA A 129 -32.57 -4.07 -25.76
C ALA A 129 -33.47 -4.23 -24.53
N PHE A 130 -33.91 -5.46 -24.23
CA PHE A 130 -34.90 -5.74 -23.19
C PHE A 130 -34.28 -6.07 -21.82
N GLY A 131 -32.97 -6.28 -21.75
CA GLY A 131 -32.29 -6.81 -20.58
C GLY A 131 -32.56 -8.30 -20.39
N GLY A 132 -32.04 -8.86 -19.29
CA GLY A 132 -32.27 -10.25 -18.94
C GLY A 132 -31.25 -10.82 -17.96
N THR A 133 -31.35 -12.12 -17.71
CA THR A 133 -30.42 -12.86 -16.84
C THR A 133 -29.62 -13.85 -17.65
N GLU A 134 -28.30 -13.84 -17.50
CA GLU A 134 -27.40 -14.83 -18.13
C GLU A 134 -26.66 -15.62 -17.04
N GLU A 135 -26.52 -16.93 -17.23
CA GLU A 135 -25.63 -17.75 -16.39
C GLU A 135 -24.34 -18.03 -17.16
N ILE A 136 -23.20 -17.69 -16.57
CA ILE A 136 -21.89 -17.99 -17.14
C ILE A 136 -21.08 -18.86 -16.20
N SER A 137 -20.21 -19.71 -16.75
CA SER A 137 -19.26 -20.52 -15.98
C SER A 137 -17.84 -20.05 -16.25
N ILE A 138 -17.20 -19.48 -15.24
CA ILE A 138 -15.83 -18.97 -15.34
C ILE A 138 -14.90 -19.83 -14.48
N PRO A 139 -13.76 -20.30 -15.02
CA PRO A 139 -12.72 -20.89 -14.20
C PRO A 139 -12.01 -19.80 -13.39
N ARG A 140 -12.08 -19.87 -12.06
CA ARG A 140 -11.37 -18.94 -11.17
C ARG A 140 -10.62 -19.68 -10.07
N THR A 141 -9.66 -19.01 -9.48
CA THR A 141 -8.95 -19.48 -8.29
C THR A 141 -9.72 -19.05 -7.04
N GLU A 142 -10.14 -20.02 -6.24
CA GLU A 142 -10.80 -19.78 -4.96
C GLU A 142 -9.85 -20.12 -3.79
N THR A 143 -10.06 -19.50 -2.65
CA THR A 143 -9.39 -19.91 -1.41
C THR A 143 -9.78 -21.35 -1.10
N CYS A 144 -8.78 -22.19 -0.78
CA CYS A 144 -9.04 -23.58 -0.47
C CYS A 144 -9.94 -23.68 0.78
N ASN A 145 -11.12 -24.29 0.63
CA ASN A 145 -12.11 -24.41 1.72
C ASN A 145 -11.58 -25.28 2.87
N THR A 146 -10.79 -26.31 2.54
CA THR A 146 -10.21 -27.20 3.55
C THR A 146 -9.23 -26.47 4.45
N CYS A 147 -8.25 -25.74 3.89
CA CYS A 147 -7.19 -25.09 4.68
C CYS A 147 -7.40 -23.60 4.95
N LYS A 148 -8.46 -22.99 4.41
CA LYS A 148 -8.77 -21.55 4.50
C LYS A 148 -7.59 -20.64 4.13
N GLY A 149 -6.82 -21.04 3.12
CA GLY A 149 -5.65 -20.27 2.64
C GLY A 149 -4.33 -20.59 3.35
N SER A 150 -4.32 -21.32 4.47
CA SER A 150 -3.08 -21.64 5.20
C SER A 150 -2.13 -22.56 4.42
N GLY A 151 -2.66 -23.34 3.47
CA GLY A 151 -1.93 -24.36 2.71
C GLY A 151 -1.58 -25.62 3.52
N ALA A 152 -1.78 -25.62 4.84
CA ALA A 152 -1.55 -26.77 5.70
C ALA A 152 -2.82 -27.62 5.85
N LYS A 153 -2.65 -28.91 6.15
CA LYS A 153 -3.76 -29.77 6.53
C LYS A 153 -4.41 -29.22 7.82
N PRO A 154 -5.75 -29.16 7.91
CA PRO A 154 -6.44 -28.71 9.12
C PRO A 154 -5.99 -29.48 10.36
N GLY A 155 -5.70 -28.76 11.45
CA GLY A 155 -5.19 -29.34 12.69
C GLY A 155 -3.67 -29.58 12.73
N THR A 156 -2.93 -29.13 11.71
CA THR A 156 -1.47 -29.21 11.68
C THR A 156 -0.86 -27.82 11.76
N ASP A 157 0.24 -27.70 12.53
CA ASP A 157 0.88 -26.41 12.75
C ASP A 157 1.68 -25.93 11.54
N VAL A 158 1.56 -24.62 11.29
CA VAL A 158 2.40 -23.91 10.32
C VAL A 158 3.54 -23.26 11.08
N LYS A 159 4.77 -23.76 10.87
CA LYS A 159 5.94 -23.24 11.57
C LYS A 159 6.54 -22.04 10.83
N THR A 160 7.01 -21.04 11.58
CA THR A 160 7.79 -19.94 11.00
C THR A 160 9.05 -20.49 10.36
N CYS A 161 9.37 -20.01 9.16
CA CYS A 161 10.56 -20.48 8.45
C CYS A 161 11.82 -20.09 9.24
N PRO A 162 12.67 -21.04 9.65
CA PRO A 162 13.85 -20.75 10.46
C PRO A 162 14.91 -19.97 9.68
N ARG A 163 14.92 -20.04 8.35
CA ARG A 163 15.93 -19.40 7.50
C ARG A 163 15.68 -17.91 7.26
N CYS A 164 14.42 -17.49 7.23
CA CYS A 164 14.04 -16.09 7.03
C CYS A 164 13.33 -15.49 8.25
N HIS A 165 13.16 -16.25 9.33
CA HIS A 165 12.45 -15.84 10.54
C HIS A 165 11.07 -15.20 10.28
N GLY A 166 10.37 -15.65 9.24
CA GLY A 166 9.04 -15.13 8.89
C GLY A 166 9.02 -14.02 7.83
N THR A 167 10.17 -13.47 7.43
CA THR A 167 10.21 -12.36 6.45
C THR A 167 9.95 -12.80 5.01
N GLY A 168 10.11 -14.09 4.69
CA GLY A 168 9.98 -14.61 3.32
C GLY A 168 11.15 -14.27 2.40
N GLN A 169 12.08 -13.43 2.84
CA GLN A 169 13.24 -12.99 2.06
C GLN A 169 14.50 -13.09 2.91
N ILE A 170 15.64 -13.34 2.27
CA ILE A 170 16.94 -13.39 2.92
C ILE A 170 17.74 -12.23 2.34
N SER A 171 18.22 -11.36 3.22
CA SER A 171 19.08 -10.25 2.85
C SER A 171 20.53 -10.64 3.10
N THR A 172 21.37 -10.58 2.06
CA THR A 172 22.80 -10.82 2.18
C THR A 172 23.51 -9.50 1.97
N THR A 173 24.09 -8.94 3.02
CA THR A 173 24.95 -7.76 2.94
C THR A 173 26.37 -8.20 2.58
N GLN A 174 26.89 -7.70 1.46
CA GLN A 174 28.26 -7.88 1.03
C GLN A 174 29.03 -6.57 1.19
N GLN A 175 30.19 -6.63 1.83
CA GLN A 175 31.11 -5.49 1.90
C GLN A 175 31.85 -5.37 0.58
N THR A 176 31.71 -4.22 -0.08
CA THR A 176 32.47 -3.87 -1.29
C THR A 176 33.37 -2.67 -0.98
N PRO A 177 34.43 -2.42 -1.77
CA PRO A 177 35.30 -1.25 -1.61
C PRO A 177 34.55 0.10 -1.70
N PHE A 178 33.34 0.11 -2.26
CA PHE A 178 32.48 1.28 -2.42
C PHE A 178 31.35 1.36 -1.36
N GLY A 179 31.38 0.51 -0.32
CA GLY A 179 30.40 0.48 0.76
C GLY A 179 29.68 -0.86 0.90
N HIS A 180 28.62 -0.87 1.70
CA HIS A 180 27.81 -2.06 1.97
C HIS A 180 26.74 -2.21 0.87
N PHE A 181 26.83 -3.30 0.09
CA PHE A 181 25.80 -3.64 -0.88
C PHE A 181 24.91 -4.75 -0.31
N THR A 182 23.63 -4.47 -0.14
CA THR A 182 22.66 -5.42 0.41
C THR A 182 21.83 -6.02 -0.72
N GLN A 183 22.00 -7.32 -0.95
CA GLN A 183 21.21 -8.07 -1.94
C GLN A 183 20.09 -8.85 -1.25
N THR A 184 18.85 -8.55 -1.60
CA THR A 184 17.68 -9.28 -1.11
C THR A 184 17.27 -10.37 -2.09
N ARG A 185 17.17 -11.62 -1.62
CA ARG A 185 16.69 -12.77 -2.39
C ARG A 185 15.45 -13.40 -1.75
N ILE A 186 14.59 -14.02 -2.54
CA ILE A 186 13.46 -14.80 -2.02
C ILE A 186 14.01 -16.00 -1.23
N CYS A 187 13.46 -16.26 -0.05
CA CYS A 187 13.84 -17.42 0.74
C CYS A 187 13.49 -18.71 -0.02
N ASP A 188 14.48 -19.53 -0.31
CA ASP A 188 14.35 -20.80 -1.03
C ASP A 188 13.56 -21.87 -0.24
N GLN A 189 13.64 -21.86 1.09
CA GLN A 189 12.90 -22.81 1.93
C GLN A 189 11.39 -22.55 2.00
N CYS A 190 10.96 -21.29 2.13
CA CYS A 190 9.54 -20.95 2.22
C CYS A 190 8.97 -20.33 0.93
N ARG A 191 9.80 -20.14 -0.09
CA ARG A 191 9.45 -19.52 -1.40
C ARG A 191 8.69 -18.19 -1.24
N GLY A 192 9.13 -17.35 -0.30
CA GLY A 192 8.47 -16.06 -0.04
C GLY A 192 7.32 -16.09 0.97
N LYS A 193 6.84 -17.25 1.40
CA LYS A 193 5.68 -17.35 2.31
C LYS A 193 5.98 -17.00 3.77
N GLY A 194 7.24 -16.94 4.17
CA GLY A 194 7.67 -16.75 5.57
C GLY A 194 7.40 -17.95 6.49
N LYS A 195 6.63 -18.93 6.04
CA LYS A 195 6.17 -20.09 6.80
C LYS A 195 6.47 -21.39 6.07
N VAL A 196 6.75 -22.45 6.82
CA VAL A 196 7.01 -23.80 6.31
C VAL A 196 5.87 -24.71 6.77
N ILE A 197 5.25 -25.37 5.80
CA ILE A 197 4.14 -26.31 6.02
C ILE A 197 4.73 -27.71 6.11
N GLN A 198 4.58 -28.38 7.25
CA GLN A 198 5.05 -29.77 7.41
C GLN A 198 4.14 -30.75 6.66
N THR A 199 2.83 -30.55 6.76
CA THR A 199 1.84 -31.41 6.10
C THR A 199 0.98 -30.56 5.15
N PRO A 200 1.23 -30.61 3.83
CA PRO A 200 0.46 -29.85 2.87
C PRO A 200 -1.00 -30.30 2.86
N CYS A 201 -1.90 -29.37 2.61
CA CYS A 201 -3.33 -29.66 2.45
C CYS A 201 -3.54 -30.61 1.25
N PRO A 202 -4.38 -31.66 1.37
CA PRO A 202 -4.62 -32.61 0.29
C PRO A 202 -5.38 -32.01 -0.90
N GLU A 203 -6.21 -30.98 -0.69
CA GLU A 203 -7.02 -30.36 -1.76
C GLU A 203 -6.20 -29.37 -2.61
N CYS A 204 -5.26 -28.64 -1.99
CA CYS A 204 -4.51 -27.57 -2.66
C CYS A 204 -2.99 -27.83 -2.74
N HIS A 205 -2.51 -28.96 -2.21
CA HIS A 205 -1.10 -29.35 -2.19
C HIS A 205 -0.15 -28.25 -1.67
N GLY A 206 -0.58 -27.47 -0.68
CA GLY A 206 0.23 -26.39 -0.10
C GLY A 206 0.14 -25.02 -0.76
N SER A 207 -0.64 -24.85 -1.84
CA SER A 207 -0.83 -23.54 -2.49
C SER A 207 -1.71 -22.57 -1.69
N GLY A 208 -2.65 -23.09 -0.88
CA GLY A 208 -3.69 -22.32 -0.20
C GLY A 208 -4.88 -21.96 -1.09
N LYS A 209 -4.80 -22.23 -2.39
CA LYS A 209 -5.80 -21.84 -3.40
C LYS A 209 -6.10 -22.98 -4.38
N VAL A 210 -7.32 -23.07 -4.87
CA VAL A 210 -7.79 -24.14 -5.77
C VAL A 210 -8.53 -23.56 -6.96
N ARG A 211 -8.31 -24.09 -8.15
CA ARG A 211 -9.03 -23.64 -9.35
C ARG A 211 -10.37 -24.36 -9.45
N LYS A 212 -11.46 -23.62 -9.54
CA LYS A 212 -12.83 -24.15 -9.63
C LYS A 212 -13.60 -23.44 -10.75
N GLN A 213 -14.49 -24.19 -11.40
CA GLN A 213 -15.49 -23.65 -12.32
C GLN A 213 -16.62 -23.06 -11.49
N ARG A 214 -16.85 -21.75 -11.59
CA ARG A 214 -17.94 -21.08 -10.86
C ARG A 214 -19.01 -20.56 -11.81
N LYS A 215 -20.25 -20.96 -11.52
CA LYS A 215 -21.44 -20.45 -12.19
C LYS A 215 -21.87 -19.15 -11.52
N ILE A 216 -21.98 -18.10 -12.32
CA ILE A 216 -22.35 -16.75 -11.88
C ILE A 216 -23.53 -16.30 -12.72
N THR A 217 -24.61 -15.88 -12.04
CA THR A 217 -25.78 -15.31 -12.69
C THR A 217 -25.62 -13.79 -12.77
N ILE A 218 -25.75 -13.25 -13.97
CA ILE A 218 -25.53 -11.85 -14.30
C ILE A 218 -26.86 -11.25 -14.72
N ASN A 219 -27.22 -10.13 -14.12
CA ASN A 219 -28.35 -9.32 -14.56
C ASN A 219 -27.85 -8.27 -15.55
N ILE A 220 -28.26 -8.40 -16.80
CA ILE A 220 -27.94 -7.46 -17.87
C ILE A 220 -29.06 -6.40 -17.90
N PRO A 221 -28.74 -5.12 -17.65
CA PRO A 221 -29.74 -4.06 -17.74
C PRO A 221 -30.21 -3.88 -19.19
N ALA A 222 -31.43 -3.39 -19.35
CA ALA A 222 -31.98 -3.02 -20.65
C ALA A 222 -31.23 -1.82 -21.25
N GLY A 223 -31.14 -1.77 -22.57
CA GLY A 223 -30.54 -0.68 -23.33
C GLY A 223 -29.01 -0.68 -23.40
N VAL A 224 -28.33 -1.76 -23.03
CA VAL A 224 -26.86 -1.85 -23.02
C VAL A 224 -26.23 -1.87 -24.42
N GLU A 225 -25.00 -1.38 -24.50
CA GLU A 225 -24.22 -1.30 -25.75
C GLU A 225 -22.99 -2.21 -25.70
N THR A 226 -22.42 -2.51 -26.87
CA THR A 226 -21.13 -3.18 -26.97
C THR A 226 -20.05 -2.36 -26.27
N GLY A 227 -19.25 -3.01 -25.43
CA GLY A 227 -18.21 -2.36 -24.62
C GLY A 227 -18.68 -1.95 -23.23
N THR A 228 -19.99 -2.05 -22.92
CA THR A 228 -20.51 -1.86 -21.56
C THR A 228 -19.82 -2.80 -20.58
N ARG A 229 -19.38 -2.28 -19.45
CA ARG A 229 -18.67 -3.04 -18.40
C ARG A 229 -19.56 -3.21 -17.17
N LEU A 230 -19.91 -4.45 -16.84
CA LEU A 230 -20.60 -4.79 -15.60
C LEU A 230 -19.58 -5.28 -14.58
N ARG A 231 -19.60 -4.71 -13.36
CA ARG A 231 -18.71 -5.12 -12.27
C ARG A 231 -19.47 -5.99 -11.28
N ILE A 232 -18.91 -7.17 -10.99
CA ILE A 232 -19.38 -8.04 -9.92
C ILE A 232 -18.28 -8.12 -8.86
N ALA A 233 -18.54 -7.47 -7.72
CA ALA A 233 -17.56 -7.31 -6.66
C ALA A 233 -17.22 -8.66 -6.00
N GLY A 234 -15.93 -8.89 -5.74
CA GLY A 234 -15.46 -10.10 -5.04
C GLY A 234 -15.51 -11.40 -5.85
N GLU A 235 -15.96 -11.36 -7.10
CA GLU A 235 -16.06 -12.55 -7.96
C GLU A 235 -14.81 -12.82 -8.82
N GLY A 236 -13.72 -12.05 -8.63
CA GLY A 236 -12.43 -12.22 -9.30
C GLY A 236 -11.57 -13.35 -8.72
N GLU A 237 -10.25 -13.26 -8.89
CA GLU A 237 -9.31 -14.26 -8.35
C GLU A 237 -9.19 -14.15 -6.82
N ALA A 238 -8.90 -15.25 -6.14
CA ALA A 238 -8.62 -15.25 -4.71
C ALA A 238 -7.31 -14.51 -4.37
N GLY A 239 -7.40 -13.58 -3.42
CA GLY A 239 -6.24 -12.90 -2.83
C GLY A 239 -5.38 -13.81 -1.96
N ASP A 240 -4.33 -13.24 -1.39
CA ASP A 240 -3.53 -13.91 -0.37
C ASP A 240 -4.37 -14.26 0.87
N PRO A 241 -3.89 -15.14 1.77
CA PRO A 241 -4.63 -15.52 2.96
C PRO A 241 -5.01 -14.30 3.81
N GLY A 242 -6.31 -14.04 3.95
CA GLY A 242 -6.85 -12.87 4.65
C GLY A 242 -7.04 -11.62 3.79
N ALA A 243 -6.62 -11.63 2.53
CA ALA A 243 -6.92 -10.56 1.57
C ALA A 243 -8.27 -10.80 0.87
N PRO A 244 -8.97 -9.73 0.46
CA PRO A 244 -10.18 -9.86 -0.35
C PRO A 244 -9.85 -10.40 -1.75
N SER A 245 -10.85 -10.99 -2.39
CA SER A 245 -10.79 -11.37 -3.80
C SER A 245 -10.79 -10.14 -4.72
N GLY A 246 -10.37 -10.35 -5.96
CA GLY A 246 -10.57 -9.40 -7.04
C GLY A 246 -12.04 -9.26 -7.42
N ASP A 247 -12.32 -8.38 -8.38
CA ASP A 247 -13.65 -8.18 -8.97
C ASP A 247 -13.71 -8.85 -10.34
N LEU A 248 -14.91 -9.22 -10.77
CA LEU A 248 -15.16 -9.69 -12.14
C LEU A 248 -15.77 -8.56 -12.97
N TYR A 249 -15.11 -8.22 -14.08
CA TYR A 249 -15.60 -7.29 -15.08
C TYR A 249 -16.11 -8.05 -16.30
N ILE A 250 -17.40 -7.92 -16.57
CA ILE A 250 -18.02 -8.50 -17.76
C ILE A 250 -18.10 -7.40 -18.81
N VAL A 251 -17.42 -7.60 -19.93
CA VAL A 251 -17.48 -6.72 -21.09
C VAL A 251 -18.50 -7.30 -22.05
N LEU A 252 -19.60 -6.58 -22.25
CA LEU A 252 -20.67 -7.00 -23.12
C LEU A 252 -20.30 -6.78 -24.59
N GLN A 253 -20.57 -7.77 -25.43
CA GLN A 253 -20.46 -7.68 -26.88
C GLN A 253 -21.81 -8.02 -27.49
N VAL A 254 -22.48 -7.03 -28.09
CA VAL A 254 -23.76 -7.24 -28.76
C VAL A 254 -23.49 -7.80 -30.13
N ARG A 255 -24.04 -8.98 -30.41
CA ARG A 255 -23.95 -9.59 -31.74
C ARG A 255 -24.73 -8.75 -32.75
N PRO A 256 -24.19 -8.53 -33.96
CA PRO A 256 -24.91 -7.85 -35.04
C PRO A 256 -26.22 -8.57 -35.34
N HIS A 257 -27.32 -7.82 -35.47
CA HIS A 257 -28.60 -8.37 -35.86
C HIS A 257 -28.77 -8.30 -37.39
N LYS A 258 -29.44 -9.29 -37.99
CA LYS A 258 -29.61 -9.36 -39.45
C LYS A 258 -30.57 -8.29 -39.99
N LEU A 259 -31.52 -7.85 -39.17
CA LEU A 259 -32.59 -6.92 -39.56
C LEU A 259 -32.47 -5.53 -38.91
N PHE A 260 -31.75 -5.42 -37.80
CA PHE A 260 -31.75 -4.21 -36.97
C PHE A 260 -30.32 -3.72 -36.77
N THR A 261 -30.12 -2.42 -36.85
CA THR A 261 -28.84 -1.76 -36.55
C THR A 261 -29.13 -0.64 -35.58
N ARG A 262 -28.43 -0.67 -34.44
CA ARG A 262 -28.56 0.37 -33.43
C ARG A 262 -27.95 1.68 -33.94
N LYS A 263 -28.65 2.79 -33.73
CA LYS A 263 -28.18 4.14 -34.00
C LYS A 263 -28.45 5.02 -32.78
N GLY A 264 -27.44 5.14 -31.90
CA GLY A 264 -27.60 5.85 -30.63
C GLY A 264 -28.53 5.07 -29.70
N TYR A 265 -29.69 5.64 -29.38
CA TYR A 265 -30.73 4.99 -28.57
C TYR A 265 -31.82 4.29 -29.40
N ASP A 266 -31.76 4.39 -30.73
CA ASP A 266 -32.71 3.78 -31.68
C ASP A 266 -32.21 2.44 -32.23
#